data_AF-A0A7V8XYN2-F1
#
_entry.id   AF-A0A7V8XYN2-F1
#
_cell.length_a   1.000
_cell.length_b   1.000
_cell.length_c   1.000
_cell.angle_alpha   90.00
_cell.angle_beta   90.00
_cell.angle_gamma   90.00
#
_symmetry.space_group_name_H-M   'P 1'
#
loop_
_entity.id
_entity.type
_entity.pdbx_description
1 polymer ?
#
loop_
_entity_poly.entity_id
_entity_poly.type
_entity_poly.pdbx_seq_one_letter_code
_entity_poly.pdbx_strand_id
1 'polypeptide(L)'
;MTVSDLPRALVFYTSVLQFQVVSQGQNEGLATACLRLGQETLILRDYAATGRSIPETLPSNDRSFQHIAIVVGDIAAAYAHLLRHDTRIVSAGIQRLPDWNVDAAGIRALYFRDPDGHFLELIQFPSNKGEPRWHRRSAQLFRGIDHTAIVVSDLKRSVQFYRDVLGFTIAGESFNYGGEQELLTRVAGARVRVTSFRGAKGPGIELLHYEAPGLARALSAAILSHDLSAWRINLHTSSGEATREAADPDDHALLVRQRPSNAAWSEYPLEALRQHWPRYLMEGAQLGIFMAVALFLALALEYPKSRLHQAIARPILRRFLFGIGIGITVVILIYSSWGRQSGAQFNPAVTLALLHLRRIQPWDAFFYIVAQFIGGWLGVVLAAAPFCRASAHKDVNFVVTAPGKQGVAAAFAAEFLISFILVAALRLVYQNDLAKPYFGYVAGLLLIVYITFEAPWSGMSLNPARSVASAMVARSWKAIWIYFVAPIAAMLLAAELFQ
;
A
#
# COMPACT_ATOMS: atom_id res chain seq x y z
N MET A 1 -12.43 -20.50 5.20
CA MET A 1 -13.66 -21.24 5.51
C MET A 1 -13.32 -22.71 5.55
N THR A 2 -13.80 -23.43 6.56
CA THR A 2 -13.68 -24.89 6.62
C THR A 2 -14.82 -25.53 5.83
N VAL A 3 -14.52 -26.52 4.99
CA VAL A 3 -15.49 -27.23 4.14
C VAL A 3 -15.37 -28.73 4.41
N SER A 4 -16.46 -29.47 4.20
CA SER A 4 -16.47 -30.93 4.44
C SER A 4 -15.93 -31.76 3.27
N ASP A 5 -15.89 -31.15 2.07
CA ASP A 5 -15.41 -31.78 0.83
C ASP A 5 -14.87 -30.68 -0.10
N LEU A 6 -13.54 -30.61 -0.22
CA LEU A 6 -12.88 -29.59 -1.04
C LEU A 6 -13.26 -29.69 -2.53
N PRO A 7 -13.20 -30.85 -3.21
CA PRO A 7 -13.68 -30.97 -4.60
C PRO A 7 -15.11 -30.46 -4.81
N ARG A 8 -16.06 -30.84 -3.95
CA ARG A 8 -17.46 -30.40 -4.06
C ARG A 8 -17.58 -28.88 -3.86
N ALA A 9 -16.91 -28.33 -2.86
CA ALA A 9 -16.91 -26.90 -2.62
C ALA A 9 -16.28 -26.14 -3.80
N LEU A 10 -15.18 -26.64 -4.37
CA LEU A 10 -14.53 -26.05 -5.54
C LEU A 10 -15.47 -25.96 -6.73
N VAL A 11 -16.25 -27.00 -7.02
CA VAL A 11 -17.24 -26.95 -8.11
C VAL A 11 -18.23 -25.82 -7.88
N PHE A 12 -18.75 -25.67 -6.67
CA PHE A 12 -19.68 -24.57 -6.34
C PHE A 12 -19.02 -23.19 -6.51
N TYR A 13 -17.88 -22.95 -5.86
CA TYR A 13 -17.25 -21.63 -5.90
C TYR A 13 -16.75 -21.25 -7.30
N THR A 14 -16.25 -22.21 -8.08
CA THR A 14 -15.73 -21.93 -9.43
C THR A 14 -16.82 -21.87 -10.49
N SER A 15 -17.76 -22.82 -10.47
CA SER A 15 -18.78 -22.95 -11.54
C SER A 15 -20.02 -22.12 -11.26
N VAL A 16 -20.42 -21.95 -10.00
CA VAL A 16 -21.60 -21.16 -9.62
C VAL A 16 -21.20 -19.71 -9.35
N LEU A 17 -20.18 -19.49 -8.52
CA LEU A 17 -19.78 -18.15 -8.08
C LEU A 17 -18.60 -17.54 -8.86
N GLN A 18 -18.11 -18.22 -9.90
CA GLN A 18 -17.08 -17.72 -10.83
C GLN A 18 -15.72 -17.38 -10.18
N PHE A 19 -15.39 -17.98 -9.05
CA PHE A 19 -14.05 -17.88 -8.46
C PHE A 19 -13.02 -18.59 -9.35
N GLN A 20 -11.79 -18.08 -9.33
CA GLN A 20 -10.64 -18.70 -9.98
C GLN A 20 -9.80 -19.43 -8.93
N VAL A 21 -9.38 -20.65 -9.22
CA VAL A 21 -8.40 -21.35 -8.38
C VAL A 21 -7.03 -20.71 -8.60
N VAL A 22 -6.40 -20.24 -7.52
CA VAL A 22 -5.06 -19.65 -7.53
C VAL A 22 -4.02 -20.70 -7.18
N SER A 23 -4.28 -21.49 -6.15
CA SER A 23 -3.42 -22.57 -5.71
C SER A 23 -4.20 -23.61 -4.92
N GLN A 24 -3.67 -24.83 -4.90
CA GLN A 24 -4.16 -25.91 -4.06
C GLN A 24 -2.95 -26.56 -3.40
N GLY A 25 -3.16 -27.11 -2.22
CA GLY A 25 -2.12 -27.81 -1.48
C GLY A 25 -2.71 -28.76 -0.47
N GLN A 26 -1.97 -29.81 -0.15
CA GLN A 26 -2.35 -30.80 0.85
C GLN A 26 -1.16 -30.98 1.79
N ASN A 27 -1.39 -30.88 3.09
CA ASN A 27 -0.36 -31.08 4.10
C ASN A 27 -0.97 -31.72 5.35
N GLU A 28 -0.36 -32.79 5.86
CA GLU A 28 -0.70 -33.43 7.16
C GLU A 28 -2.21 -33.51 7.47
N GLY A 29 -2.99 -34.12 6.58
CA GLY A 29 -4.44 -34.30 6.79
C GLY A 29 -5.29 -33.04 6.61
N LEU A 30 -4.74 -31.97 6.04
CA LEU A 30 -5.46 -30.75 5.64
C LEU A 30 -5.26 -30.49 4.15
N ALA A 31 -6.34 -30.53 3.38
CA ALA A 31 -6.39 -30.05 2.01
C ALA A 31 -6.82 -28.57 2.00
N THR A 32 -6.22 -27.77 1.13
CA THR A 32 -6.50 -26.34 1.02
C THR A 32 -6.59 -25.90 -0.42
N ALA A 33 -7.47 -24.93 -0.67
CA ALA A 33 -7.53 -24.22 -1.96
C ALA A 33 -7.63 -22.72 -1.72
N CYS A 34 -6.75 -21.96 -2.38
CA CYS A 34 -6.85 -20.51 -2.46
C CYS A 34 -7.62 -20.16 -3.74
N LEU A 35 -8.72 -19.44 -3.56
CA LEU A 35 -9.61 -18.97 -4.61
C LEU A 35 -9.53 -17.45 -4.71
N ARG A 36 -9.75 -16.91 -5.91
CA ARG A 36 -9.78 -15.47 -6.17
C ARG A 36 -11.07 -15.08 -6.89
N LEU A 37 -11.70 -14.00 -6.43
CA LEU A 37 -12.78 -13.31 -7.11
C LEU A 37 -12.43 -11.82 -7.14
N GLY A 38 -12.30 -11.25 -8.34
CA GLY A 38 -11.80 -9.88 -8.48
C GLY A 38 -10.37 -9.74 -7.93
N GLN A 39 -10.19 -8.92 -6.89
CA GLN A 39 -8.90 -8.71 -6.21
C GLN A 39 -8.82 -9.47 -4.88
N GLU A 40 -9.92 -10.05 -4.43
CA GLU A 40 -10.05 -10.67 -3.12
C GLU A 40 -9.83 -12.18 -3.21
N THR A 41 -9.38 -12.75 -2.10
CA THR A 41 -9.07 -14.17 -2.00
C THR A 41 -9.87 -14.84 -0.89
N LEU A 42 -10.31 -16.06 -1.16
CA LEU A 42 -10.97 -16.94 -0.20
C LEU A 42 -10.16 -18.24 -0.08
N ILE A 43 -9.88 -18.69 1.14
CA ILE A 43 -9.18 -19.96 1.38
C ILE A 43 -10.16 -20.98 1.93
N LEU A 44 -10.36 -22.07 1.19
CA LEU A 44 -11.09 -23.26 1.62
C LEU A 44 -10.13 -24.24 2.30
N ARG A 45 -10.60 -24.88 3.37
CA ARG A 45 -9.84 -25.82 4.19
C ARG A 45 -10.68 -27.05 4.45
N ASP A 46 -10.16 -28.21 4.11
CA ASP A 46 -10.81 -29.50 4.26
C ASP A 46 -9.91 -30.38 5.13
N TYR A 47 -10.38 -30.66 6.34
CA TYR A 47 -9.65 -31.47 7.32
C TYR A 47 -10.08 -32.93 7.17
N ALA A 48 -9.13 -33.86 7.27
CA ALA A 48 -9.38 -35.29 7.16
C ALA A 48 -10.49 -35.81 8.10
N ALA A 49 -10.69 -35.13 9.24
CA ALA A 49 -11.85 -35.32 10.11
C ALA A 49 -12.62 -34.00 10.24
N THR A 50 -13.71 -33.88 9.48
CA THR A 50 -14.64 -32.75 9.56
C THR A 50 -15.34 -32.73 10.92
N GLY A 51 -15.37 -31.54 11.53
CA GLY A 51 -16.06 -31.28 12.80
C GLY A 51 -17.57 -31.11 12.62
N ARG A 52 -18.17 -30.30 13.51
CA ARG A 52 -19.61 -30.07 13.57
C ARG A 52 -20.13 -29.34 12.33
N SER A 53 -21.31 -29.74 11.88
CA SER A 53 -22.04 -29.06 10.79
C SER A 53 -22.66 -27.75 11.27
N ILE A 54 -22.84 -26.80 10.35
CA ILE A 54 -23.59 -25.57 10.63
C ILE A 54 -25.08 -25.92 10.76
N PRO A 55 -25.76 -25.58 11.87
CA PRO A 55 -27.19 -25.84 12.00
C PRO A 55 -28.00 -25.15 10.89
N GLU A 56 -28.95 -25.88 10.33
CA GLU A 56 -29.86 -25.32 9.31
C GLU A 56 -30.69 -24.16 9.85
N THR A 57 -31.05 -24.24 11.13
CA THR A 57 -31.84 -23.27 11.87
C THR A 57 -30.98 -22.18 12.52
N LEU A 58 -29.67 -22.11 12.24
CA LEU A 58 -28.80 -21.08 12.80
C LEU A 58 -29.34 -19.69 12.43
N PRO A 59 -29.74 -18.86 13.41
CA PRO A 59 -30.31 -17.56 13.12
C PRO A 59 -29.21 -16.52 12.87
N SER A 60 -29.52 -15.47 12.10
CA SER A 60 -28.54 -14.46 11.70
C SER A 60 -28.01 -13.57 12.84
N ASN A 61 -28.66 -13.62 14.01
CA ASN A 61 -28.25 -12.94 15.23
C ASN A 61 -27.51 -13.87 16.22
N ASP A 62 -27.08 -15.05 15.77
CA ASP A 62 -26.19 -15.91 16.56
C ASP A 62 -24.74 -15.42 16.49
N ARG A 63 -23.96 -15.59 17.57
CA ARG A 63 -22.53 -15.21 17.58
C ARG A 63 -21.68 -15.94 16.55
N SER A 64 -22.07 -17.16 16.17
CA SER A 64 -21.37 -17.92 15.14
C SER A 64 -21.79 -17.55 13.71
N PHE A 65 -22.81 -16.70 13.55
CA PHE A 65 -23.20 -16.21 12.23
C PHE A 65 -22.10 -15.30 11.67
N GLN A 66 -21.60 -15.69 10.50
CA GLN A 66 -20.62 -14.94 9.73
C GLN A 66 -20.93 -15.12 8.24
N HIS A 67 -20.61 -14.11 7.43
CA HIS A 67 -20.71 -14.23 5.98
C HIS A 67 -19.67 -13.36 5.25
N ILE A 68 -19.47 -13.64 3.98
CA ILE A 68 -18.83 -12.69 3.04
C ILE A 68 -19.88 -12.09 2.11
N ALA A 69 -19.73 -10.80 1.80
CA ALA A 69 -20.55 -10.08 0.85
C ALA A 69 -19.89 -10.05 -0.52
N ILE A 70 -20.50 -10.74 -1.47
CA ILE A 70 -20.04 -10.85 -2.85
C ILE A 70 -20.73 -9.77 -3.68
N VAL A 71 -19.94 -8.86 -4.24
CA VAL A 71 -20.44 -7.78 -5.08
C VAL A 71 -20.87 -8.32 -6.43
N VAL A 72 -22.06 -7.94 -6.89
CA VAL A 72 -22.59 -8.32 -8.21
C VAL A 72 -22.95 -7.08 -9.04
N GLY A 73 -22.77 -7.20 -10.36
CA GLY A 73 -23.16 -6.13 -11.29
C GLY A 73 -24.67 -6.03 -11.51
N ASP A 74 -25.37 -7.16 -11.41
CA ASP A 74 -26.83 -7.27 -11.49
C ASP A 74 -27.32 -8.38 -10.55
N ILE A 75 -27.90 -7.98 -9.42
CA ILE A 75 -28.38 -8.89 -8.39
C ILE A 75 -29.59 -9.71 -8.82
N ALA A 76 -30.41 -9.23 -9.76
CA ALA A 76 -31.52 -10.01 -10.28
C ALA A 76 -31.02 -11.16 -11.16
N ALA A 77 -30.04 -10.87 -12.03
CA ALA A 77 -29.38 -11.90 -12.83
C ALA A 77 -28.60 -12.91 -11.97
N ALA A 78 -27.91 -12.43 -10.92
CA ALA A 78 -27.20 -13.29 -9.98
C ALA A 78 -28.15 -14.16 -9.16
N TYR A 79 -29.27 -13.61 -8.70
CA TYR A 79 -30.29 -14.39 -8.01
C TYR A 79 -30.90 -15.47 -8.89
N ALA A 80 -31.29 -15.15 -10.13
CA ALA A 80 -31.77 -16.13 -11.09
C ALA A 80 -30.71 -17.20 -11.42
N HIS A 81 -29.43 -16.82 -11.43
CA HIS A 81 -28.32 -17.75 -11.59
C HIS A 81 -28.22 -18.72 -10.41
N LEU A 82 -28.27 -18.24 -9.18
CA LEU A 82 -28.29 -19.09 -7.98
C LEU A 82 -29.46 -20.09 -8.00
N LEU A 83 -30.65 -19.65 -8.40
CA LEU A 83 -31.82 -20.53 -8.50
C LEU A 83 -31.65 -21.65 -9.55
N ARG A 84 -31.02 -21.36 -10.71
CA ARG A 84 -30.72 -22.39 -11.73
C ARG A 84 -29.71 -23.43 -11.28
N HIS A 85 -28.95 -23.13 -10.23
CA HIS A 85 -27.96 -24.01 -9.63
C HIS A 85 -28.45 -24.60 -8.30
N ASP A 86 -29.77 -24.59 -8.05
CA ASP A 86 -30.42 -25.14 -6.85
C ASP A 86 -29.79 -24.63 -5.53
N THR A 87 -29.29 -23.40 -5.55
CA THR A 87 -28.62 -22.82 -4.38
C THR A 87 -29.65 -22.43 -3.33
N ARG A 88 -29.38 -22.81 -2.07
CA ARG A 88 -30.29 -22.55 -0.95
C ARG A 88 -30.35 -21.08 -0.59
N ILE A 89 -31.51 -20.45 -0.80
CA ILE A 89 -31.75 -19.05 -0.46
C ILE A 89 -32.23 -18.93 0.99
N VAL A 90 -31.67 -17.98 1.74
CA VAL A 90 -32.03 -17.73 3.14
C VAL A 90 -33.06 -16.60 3.22
N SER A 91 -32.76 -15.46 2.61
CA SER A 91 -33.65 -14.29 2.67
C SER A 91 -34.98 -14.55 1.97
N ALA A 92 -35.99 -13.71 2.23
CA ALA A 92 -37.25 -13.74 1.49
C ALA A 92 -37.12 -13.02 0.13
N GLY A 93 -36.18 -13.49 -0.70
CA GLY A 93 -35.80 -12.83 -1.95
C GLY A 93 -34.91 -11.60 -1.75
N ILE A 94 -34.67 -10.86 -2.84
CA ILE A 94 -33.79 -9.68 -2.85
C ILE A 94 -34.42 -8.55 -2.04
N GLN A 95 -33.69 -8.02 -1.06
CA GLN A 95 -34.12 -6.87 -0.27
C GLN A 95 -33.41 -5.61 -0.75
N ARG A 96 -34.14 -4.51 -0.93
CA ARG A 96 -33.55 -3.18 -1.16
C ARG A 96 -33.63 -2.40 0.13
N LEU A 97 -32.48 -2.04 0.69
CA LEU A 97 -32.42 -1.30 1.94
C LEU A 97 -33.03 0.11 1.76
N PRO A 98 -33.80 0.57 2.76
CA PRO A 98 -34.68 1.71 2.61
C PRO A 98 -33.93 3.04 2.59
N ASP A 99 -34.52 4.05 1.95
CA ASP A 99 -33.84 5.33 1.68
C ASP A 99 -33.60 6.18 2.94
N TRP A 100 -34.35 5.94 4.02
CA TRP A 100 -34.13 6.61 5.31
C TRP A 100 -32.82 6.19 5.99
N ASN A 101 -32.26 5.03 5.64
CA ASN A 101 -30.99 4.57 6.16
C ASN A 101 -29.87 5.10 5.27
N VAL A 102 -29.46 6.35 5.50
CA VAL A 102 -28.55 7.10 4.60
C VAL A 102 -27.34 6.29 4.16
N ASP A 103 -26.71 5.53 5.06
CA ASP A 103 -25.50 4.76 4.78
C ASP A 103 -25.77 3.46 4.00
N ALA A 104 -26.95 2.84 4.17
CA ALA A 104 -27.32 1.62 3.46
C ALA A 104 -28.31 1.83 2.30
N ALA A 105 -28.81 3.06 2.12
CA ALA A 105 -29.91 3.39 1.22
C ALA A 105 -29.67 2.89 -0.21
N GLY A 106 -30.65 2.16 -0.74
CA GLY A 106 -30.64 1.67 -2.11
C GLY A 106 -29.71 0.48 -2.38
N ILE A 107 -28.93 0.04 -1.39
CA ILE A 107 -28.18 -1.22 -1.48
C ILE A 107 -29.18 -2.37 -1.60
N ARG A 108 -28.90 -3.31 -2.49
CA ARG A 108 -29.69 -4.52 -2.65
C ARG A 108 -28.89 -5.72 -2.14
N ALA A 109 -29.51 -6.54 -1.32
CA ALA A 109 -28.87 -7.64 -0.61
C ALA A 109 -29.70 -8.93 -0.66
N LEU A 110 -29.02 -10.07 -0.57
CA LEU A 110 -29.62 -11.40 -0.50
C LEU A 110 -28.68 -12.38 0.22
N TYR A 111 -29.15 -13.04 1.28
CA TYR A 111 -28.45 -14.16 1.89
C TYR A 111 -28.82 -15.50 1.23
N PHE A 112 -27.80 -16.34 1.06
CA PHE A 112 -27.90 -17.70 0.57
C PHE A 112 -26.85 -18.58 1.27
N ARG A 113 -26.92 -19.89 1.05
CA ARG A 113 -25.96 -20.85 1.61
C ARG A 113 -25.19 -21.59 0.53
N ASP A 114 -23.93 -21.87 0.81
CA ASP A 114 -23.12 -22.79 0.01
C ASP A 114 -23.46 -24.27 0.36
N PRO A 115 -22.84 -25.28 -0.32
CA PRO A 115 -23.11 -26.69 -0.08
C PRO A 115 -22.80 -27.18 1.35
N ASP A 116 -21.93 -26.49 2.08
CA ASP A 116 -21.56 -26.81 3.47
C ASP A 116 -22.40 -26.04 4.49
N GLY A 117 -23.33 -25.20 4.01
CA GLY A 117 -24.24 -24.42 4.83
C GLY A 117 -23.68 -23.07 5.27
N HIS A 118 -22.55 -22.63 4.75
CA HIS A 118 -21.99 -21.31 5.05
C HIS A 118 -22.90 -20.21 4.56
N PHE A 119 -23.09 -19.15 5.34
CA PHE A 119 -23.82 -17.97 4.87
C PHE A 119 -22.96 -17.14 3.94
N LEU A 120 -23.55 -16.75 2.81
CA LEU A 120 -22.98 -15.85 1.82
C LEU A 120 -24.01 -14.78 1.49
N GLU A 121 -23.56 -13.58 1.16
CA GLU A 121 -24.40 -12.47 0.74
C GLU A 121 -24.10 -12.08 -0.71
N LEU A 122 -25.13 -11.82 -1.51
CA LEU A 122 -24.99 -11.02 -2.71
C LEU A 122 -25.31 -9.57 -2.39
N ILE A 123 -24.44 -8.65 -2.79
CA ILE A 123 -24.63 -7.21 -2.60
C ILE A 123 -24.50 -6.46 -3.92
N GLN A 124 -25.43 -5.55 -4.20
CA GLN A 124 -25.35 -4.60 -5.30
C GLN A 124 -25.47 -3.18 -4.78
N PHE A 125 -24.44 -2.38 -5.03
CA PHE A 125 -24.42 -0.97 -4.66
C PHE A 125 -25.16 -0.12 -5.69
N PRO A 126 -25.91 0.92 -5.26
CA PRO A 126 -26.35 1.98 -6.15
C PRO A 126 -25.14 2.81 -6.62
N SER A 127 -25.31 3.57 -7.70
CA SER A 127 -24.22 4.28 -8.39
C SER A 127 -23.44 5.28 -7.53
N ASN A 128 -24.02 5.72 -6.40
CA ASN A 128 -23.43 6.68 -5.46
C ASN A 128 -22.79 6.01 -4.22
N LYS A 129 -22.76 4.67 -4.13
CA LYS A 129 -22.22 3.93 -2.97
C LYS A 129 -21.25 2.84 -3.39
N GLY A 130 -20.48 2.33 -2.43
CA GLY A 130 -19.46 1.31 -2.68
C GLY A 130 -18.23 1.87 -3.38
N GLU A 131 -17.19 1.04 -3.51
CA GLU A 131 -15.96 1.46 -4.15
C GLU A 131 -16.19 1.75 -5.66
N PRO A 132 -15.53 2.77 -6.25
CA PRO A 132 -15.68 3.10 -7.67
C PRO A 132 -15.41 1.94 -8.64
N ARG A 133 -14.63 0.93 -8.21
CA ARG A 133 -14.35 -0.26 -9.02
C ARG A 133 -15.58 -1.15 -9.23
N TRP A 134 -16.55 -1.14 -8.33
CA TRP A 134 -17.78 -1.94 -8.41
C TRP A 134 -18.69 -1.49 -9.56
N HIS A 135 -18.57 -0.23 -9.97
CA HIS A 135 -19.38 0.38 -11.04
C HIS A 135 -18.74 0.31 -12.43
N ARG A 136 -17.52 -0.25 -12.54
CA ARG A 136 -16.86 -0.39 -13.84
C ARG A 136 -17.57 -1.45 -14.68
N ARG A 137 -17.76 -1.15 -15.97
CA ARG A 137 -18.28 -2.14 -16.93
C ARG A 137 -17.36 -3.36 -16.94
N SER A 138 -17.93 -4.53 -16.72
CA SER A 138 -17.24 -5.81 -16.88
C SER A 138 -18.26 -6.90 -17.24
N ALA A 139 -17.80 -7.94 -17.93
CA ALA A 139 -18.61 -9.09 -18.32
C ALA A 139 -18.86 -10.08 -17.17
N GLN A 140 -18.10 -10.00 -16.07
CA GLN A 140 -18.25 -10.92 -14.94
C GLN A 140 -19.43 -10.57 -14.05
N LEU A 141 -20.34 -11.50 -13.78
CA LEU A 141 -21.51 -11.22 -12.95
C LEU A 141 -21.12 -10.96 -11.49
N PHE A 142 -20.25 -11.82 -10.95
CA PHE A 142 -19.66 -11.71 -9.62
C PHE A 142 -18.34 -10.92 -9.72
N ARG A 143 -18.23 -9.81 -8.99
CA ARG A 143 -17.18 -8.79 -9.18
C ARG A 143 -16.00 -8.94 -8.22
N GLY A 144 -16.26 -9.39 -7.00
CA GLY A 144 -15.29 -9.39 -5.90
C GLY A 144 -15.99 -9.56 -4.55
N ILE A 145 -15.21 -9.49 -3.48
CA ILE A 145 -15.72 -9.55 -2.10
C ILE A 145 -15.62 -8.13 -1.51
N ASP A 146 -16.73 -7.57 -1.03
CA ASP A 146 -16.73 -6.25 -0.42
C ASP A 146 -16.23 -6.30 1.02
N HIS A 147 -16.79 -7.21 1.81
CA HIS A 147 -16.49 -7.36 3.23
C HIS A 147 -16.78 -8.77 3.73
N THR A 148 -16.27 -9.06 4.93
CA THR A 148 -16.73 -10.15 5.79
C THR A 148 -17.48 -9.53 6.97
N ALA A 149 -18.61 -10.09 7.34
CA ALA A 149 -19.41 -9.62 8.47
C ALA A 149 -19.47 -10.66 9.59
N ILE A 150 -19.40 -10.19 10.83
CA ILE A 150 -19.37 -11.01 12.05
C ILE A 150 -20.30 -10.43 13.11
N VAL A 151 -20.91 -11.29 13.94
CA VAL A 151 -21.83 -10.86 15.01
C VAL A 151 -21.07 -10.64 16.30
N VAL A 152 -21.19 -9.44 16.87
CA VAL A 152 -20.48 -9.07 18.12
C VAL A 152 -21.45 -8.93 19.28
N SER A 153 -21.00 -9.31 20.49
CA SER A 153 -21.81 -9.19 21.71
C SER A 153 -21.75 -7.81 22.36
N ASP A 154 -20.64 -7.10 22.16
CA ASP A 154 -20.43 -5.74 22.65
C ASP A 154 -19.79 -4.91 21.54
N LEU A 155 -20.57 -3.98 20.99
CA LEU A 155 -20.12 -3.13 19.89
C LEU A 155 -18.94 -2.23 20.32
N LYS A 156 -18.99 -1.65 21.51
CA LYS A 156 -17.96 -0.69 21.97
C LYS A 156 -16.62 -1.39 22.15
N ARG A 157 -16.62 -2.55 22.81
CA ARG A 157 -15.42 -3.37 23.02
C ARG A 157 -14.82 -3.84 21.70
N SER A 158 -15.67 -4.25 20.76
CA SER A 158 -15.22 -4.71 19.45
C SER A 158 -14.68 -3.55 18.60
N VAL A 159 -15.34 -2.40 18.58
CA VAL A 159 -14.85 -1.19 17.89
C VAL A 159 -13.48 -0.77 18.42
N GLN A 160 -13.28 -0.76 19.75
CA GLN A 160 -11.97 -0.47 20.34
C GLN A 160 -10.91 -1.47 19.89
N PHE A 161 -11.23 -2.77 19.84
CA PHE A 161 -10.28 -3.77 19.38
C PHE A 161 -9.89 -3.56 17.90
N TYR A 162 -10.85 -3.48 16.98
CA TYR A 162 -10.54 -3.36 15.56
C TYR A 162 -9.86 -2.02 15.22
N ARG A 163 -10.26 -0.91 15.87
CA ARG A 163 -9.67 0.41 15.63
C ARG A 163 -8.35 0.61 16.35
N ASP A 164 -8.32 0.41 17.66
CA ASP A 164 -7.21 0.84 18.52
C ASP A 164 -6.12 -0.23 18.62
N VAL A 165 -6.49 -1.53 18.55
CA VAL A 165 -5.53 -2.64 18.61
C VAL A 165 -5.07 -3.04 17.20
N LEU A 166 -6.00 -3.24 16.26
CA LEU A 166 -5.67 -3.70 14.91
C LEU A 166 -5.42 -2.56 13.90
N GLY A 167 -5.71 -1.30 14.26
CA GLY A 167 -5.42 -0.14 13.43
C GLY A 167 -6.35 0.05 12.22
N PHE A 168 -7.53 -0.56 12.22
CA PHE A 168 -8.53 -0.33 11.17
C PHE A 168 -9.17 1.05 11.30
N THR A 169 -9.60 1.61 10.17
CA THR A 169 -10.40 2.84 10.15
C THR A 169 -11.87 2.52 10.00
N ILE A 170 -12.72 3.19 10.78
CA ILE A 170 -14.18 3.13 10.60
C ILE A 170 -14.51 3.77 9.24
N ALA A 171 -15.23 3.03 8.41
CA ALA A 171 -15.61 3.43 7.06
C ALA A 171 -17.08 3.83 6.94
N GLY A 172 -17.93 3.37 7.85
CA GLY A 172 -19.34 3.72 7.90
C GLY A 172 -20.03 3.08 9.10
N GLU A 173 -21.17 3.65 9.48
CA GLU A 173 -22.04 3.11 10.51
C GLU A 173 -23.47 3.19 10.02
N SER A 174 -24.27 2.15 10.25
CA SER A 174 -25.69 2.16 9.91
C SER A 174 -26.51 1.50 11.00
N PHE A 175 -27.79 1.88 11.07
CA PHE A 175 -28.75 1.24 11.96
C PHE A 175 -29.89 0.66 11.13
N ASN A 176 -29.86 -0.65 10.97
CA ASN A 176 -30.74 -1.36 10.06
C ASN A 176 -31.90 -1.98 10.87
N TYR A 177 -33.13 -1.63 10.49
CA TYR A 177 -34.35 -2.16 11.08
C TYR A 177 -35.50 -2.08 10.07
N GLY A 178 -36.64 -2.70 10.41
CA GLY A 178 -37.84 -2.71 9.55
C GLY A 178 -37.96 -3.99 8.72
N GLY A 179 -39.04 -4.07 7.92
CA GLY A 179 -39.44 -5.29 7.24
C GLY A 179 -38.36 -5.85 6.31
N GLU A 180 -37.66 -4.99 5.57
CA GLU A 180 -36.58 -5.40 4.66
C GLU A 180 -35.42 -6.06 5.41
N GLN A 181 -35.08 -5.56 6.61
CA GLN A 181 -34.04 -6.15 7.45
C GLN A 181 -34.48 -7.51 8.02
N GLU A 182 -35.73 -7.63 8.44
CA GLU A 182 -36.30 -8.90 8.93
C GLU A 182 -36.37 -9.95 7.82
N LEU A 183 -36.77 -9.54 6.61
CA LEU A 183 -36.83 -10.41 5.44
C LEU A 183 -35.44 -10.83 4.94
N LEU A 184 -34.43 -9.95 5.09
CA LEU A 184 -33.04 -10.25 4.75
C LEU A 184 -32.46 -11.29 5.72
N THR A 185 -32.58 -11.03 7.02
CA THR A 185 -31.93 -11.81 8.09
C THR A 185 -32.74 -13.00 8.60
N ARG A 186 -34.05 -13.04 8.32
CA ARG A 186 -35.02 -13.96 8.91
C ARG A 186 -35.11 -13.88 10.43
N VAL A 187 -34.75 -12.74 11.02
CA VAL A 187 -34.87 -12.47 12.46
C VAL A 187 -36.01 -11.49 12.66
N ALA A 188 -37.08 -11.92 13.33
CA ALA A 188 -38.24 -11.08 13.60
C ALA A 188 -37.87 -9.92 14.55
N GLY A 189 -38.35 -8.71 14.23
CA GLY A 189 -38.03 -7.50 14.99
C GLY A 189 -36.56 -7.09 14.98
N ALA A 190 -35.79 -7.52 13.99
CA ALA A 190 -34.35 -7.27 13.91
C ALA A 190 -34.03 -5.77 13.91
N ARG A 191 -33.18 -5.36 14.87
CA ARG A 191 -32.58 -4.03 14.94
C ARG A 191 -31.08 -4.20 15.08
N VAL A 192 -30.33 -3.85 14.04
CA VAL A 192 -28.91 -4.18 13.92
C VAL A 192 -28.11 -2.90 13.72
N ARG A 193 -27.16 -2.64 14.62
CA ARG A 193 -26.10 -1.67 14.36
C ARG A 193 -25.01 -2.35 13.56
N VAL A 194 -24.65 -1.74 12.44
CA VAL A 194 -23.56 -2.18 11.58
C VAL A 194 -22.45 -1.15 11.68
N THR A 195 -21.23 -1.57 12.01
CA THR A 195 -20.04 -0.72 11.92
C THR A 195 -19.07 -1.35 10.95
N SER A 196 -18.81 -0.67 9.84
CA SER A 196 -17.94 -1.15 8.77
C SER A 196 -16.52 -0.59 8.96
N PHE A 197 -15.52 -1.46 8.83
CA PHE A 197 -14.11 -1.14 8.95
C PHE A 197 -13.37 -1.38 7.64
N ARG A 198 -12.35 -0.56 7.38
CA ARG A 198 -11.42 -0.75 6.24
C ARG A 198 -9.98 -0.76 6.73
N GLY A 199 -9.22 -1.72 6.21
CA GLY A 199 -7.77 -1.75 6.32
C GLY A 199 -7.13 -0.98 5.17
N ALA A 200 -5.80 -1.02 5.08
CA ALA A 200 -5.07 -0.34 3.99
C ALA A 200 -5.41 -0.92 2.59
N LYS A 201 -5.72 -2.22 2.52
CA LYS A 201 -6.13 -2.95 1.31
C LYS A 201 -7.00 -4.15 1.69
N GLY A 202 -7.77 -4.65 0.73
CA GLY A 202 -8.57 -5.87 0.87
C GLY A 202 -10.03 -5.62 1.23
N PRO A 203 -10.81 -6.68 1.46
CA PRO A 203 -12.21 -6.56 1.86
C PRO A 203 -12.33 -5.90 3.24
N GLY A 204 -13.46 -5.25 3.48
CA GLY A 204 -13.80 -4.67 4.78
C GLY A 204 -14.15 -5.74 5.82
N ILE A 205 -14.30 -5.29 7.06
CA ILE A 205 -14.86 -6.08 8.16
C ILE A 205 -16.10 -5.33 8.67
N GLU A 206 -17.25 -5.98 8.74
CA GLU A 206 -18.46 -5.41 9.31
C GLU A 206 -18.81 -6.08 10.64
N LEU A 207 -19.06 -5.26 11.66
CA LEU A 207 -19.53 -5.73 12.95
C LEU A 207 -21.05 -5.60 13.00
N LEU A 208 -21.74 -6.71 13.24
CA LEU A 208 -23.19 -6.78 13.38
C LEU A 208 -23.56 -6.89 14.86
N HIS A 209 -24.11 -5.83 15.42
CA HIS A 209 -24.60 -5.82 16.80
C HIS A 209 -26.13 -5.75 16.81
N TYR A 210 -26.78 -6.86 17.15
CA TYR A 210 -28.24 -6.95 17.23
C TYR A 210 -28.73 -6.37 18.57
N GLU A 211 -29.34 -5.18 18.55
CA GLU A 211 -29.99 -4.58 19.72
C GLU A 211 -31.32 -5.25 20.06
N ALA A 212 -32.04 -5.74 19.05
CA ALA A 212 -33.27 -6.51 19.21
C ALA A 212 -33.33 -7.63 18.15
N PRO A 213 -33.72 -8.86 18.52
CA PRO A 213 -34.06 -9.34 19.87
C PRO A 213 -32.83 -9.58 20.77
N GLY A 214 -31.64 -9.11 20.38
CA GLY A 214 -30.38 -9.47 21.02
C GLY A 214 -29.74 -10.69 20.35
N LEU A 215 -28.71 -11.25 20.97
CA LEU A 215 -28.07 -12.47 20.47
C LEU A 215 -28.99 -13.68 20.64
N ALA A 216 -29.16 -14.45 19.57
CA ALA A 216 -29.66 -15.81 19.68
C ALA A 216 -28.61 -16.62 20.44
N ARG A 217 -29.00 -17.20 21.56
CA ARG A 217 -28.08 -17.87 22.48
C ARG A 217 -27.76 -19.26 21.94
N ALA A 218 -26.86 -19.41 20.95
CA ALA A 218 -26.37 -20.73 20.57
C ALA A 218 -24.87 -20.75 20.19
N LEU A 219 -24.02 -20.87 21.23
CA LEU A 219 -22.98 -21.92 21.32
C LEU A 219 -22.39 -21.88 22.74
N SER A 220 -22.62 -22.94 23.53
CA SER A 220 -22.01 -23.12 24.85
C SER A 220 -20.58 -23.68 24.78
N ALA A 221 -20.13 -24.08 23.59
CA ALA A 221 -18.84 -24.73 23.35
C ALA A 221 -18.07 -24.00 22.26
N ALA A 222 -16.76 -23.83 22.47
CA ALA A 222 -15.85 -23.17 21.54
C ALA A 222 -15.90 -23.80 20.13
N ILE A 223 -15.84 -22.97 19.08
CA ILE A 223 -15.75 -23.43 17.68
C ILE A 223 -14.33 -23.93 17.43
N LEU A 224 -14.20 -25.17 17.00
CA LEU A 224 -12.91 -25.80 16.67
C LEU A 224 -12.56 -25.54 15.21
N SER A 225 -11.27 -25.54 14.86
CA SER A 225 -10.80 -25.22 13.51
C SER A 225 -11.35 -26.12 12.40
N HIS A 226 -11.69 -27.37 12.73
CA HIS A 226 -12.29 -28.34 11.81
C HIS A 226 -13.83 -28.28 11.74
N ASP A 227 -14.50 -27.47 12.57
CA ASP A 227 -15.95 -27.29 12.47
C ASP A 227 -16.30 -26.52 11.20
N LEU A 228 -17.45 -26.79 10.59
CA LEU A 228 -17.89 -26.05 9.42
C LEU A 228 -18.18 -24.59 9.74
N SER A 229 -18.57 -24.25 10.98
CA SER A 229 -18.71 -22.84 11.40
C SER A 229 -17.36 -22.12 11.59
N ALA A 230 -16.23 -22.81 11.43
CA ALA A 230 -14.91 -22.21 11.60
C ALA A 230 -14.52 -21.32 10.42
N TRP A 231 -14.54 -20.02 10.69
CA TRP A 231 -14.05 -18.98 9.79
C TRP A 231 -12.77 -18.39 10.33
N ARG A 232 -11.92 -17.88 9.42
CA ARG A 232 -10.69 -17.21 9.80
C ARG A 232 -10.44 -16.02 8.89
N ILE A 233 -10.36 -14.84 9.49
CA ILE A 233 -10.03 -13.60 8.78
C ILE A 233 -8.50 -13.51 8.69
N ASN A 234 -7.96 -13.48 7.47
CA ASN A 234 -6.51 -13.38 7.25
C ASN A 234 -6.11 -11.90 7.18
N LEU A 235 -5.34 -11.46 8.16
CA LEU A 235 -4.83 -10.11 8.28
C LEU A 235 -3.35 -10.08 7.90
N HIS A 236 -2.97 -9.12 7.07
CA HIS A 236 -1.57 -8.90 6.69
C HIS A 236 -1.06 -7.60 7.31
N THR A 237 -0.03 -7.70 8.15
CA THR A 237 0.57 -6.55 8.84
C THR A 237 1.88 -6.14 8.19
N SER A 238 2.23 -4.86 8.32
CA SER A 238 3.53 -4.31 7.91
C SER A 238 4.62 -4.48 8.98
N SER A 239 4.28 -4.91 10.20
CA SER A 239 5.17 -5.10 11.35
C SER A 239 4.92 -6.46 12.05
N GLY A 240 5.95 -7.02 12.70
CA GLY A 240 5.92 -8.29 13.44
C GLY A 240 6.68 -9.43 12.74
N GLU A 241 7.24 -10.38 13.49
CA GLU A 241 8.18 -11.40 12.96
C GLU A 241 7.54 -12.77 12.63
N ALA A 242 6.32 -13.07 13.11
CA ALA A 242 5.74 -14.41 12.97
C ALA A 242 4.24 -14.40 12.62
N THR A 243 3.81 -15.44 11.89
CA THR A 243 2.39 -15.76 11.73
C THR A 243 1.81 -16.14 13.09
N ARG A 244 0.74 -15.47 13.51
CA ARG A 244 0.10 -15.70 14.80
C ARG A 244 -1.40 -15.92 14.61
N GLU A 245 -1.92 -16.95 15.29
CA GLU A 245 -3.36 -17.10 15.50
C GLU A 245 -3.79 -16.17 16.64
N ALA A 246 -4.87 -15.45 16.41
CA ALA A 246 -5.49 -14.55 17.37
C ALA A 246 -7.01 -14.71 17.31
N ALA A 247 -7.70 -14.12 18.27
CA ALA A 247 -9.14 -14.00 18.25
C ALA A 247 -9.53 -12.58 18.63
N ASP A 248 -10.69 -12.14 18.17
CA ASP A 248 -11.29 -10.89 18.62
C ASP A 248 -11.99 -11.07 19.98
N PRO A 249 -12.57 -10.01 20.58
CA PRO A 249 -13.23 -10.09 21.89
C PRO A 249 -14.43 -11.06 21.96
N ASP A 250 -14.91 -11.54 20.81
CA ASP A 250 -16.03 -12.46 20.66
C ASP A 250 -15.58 -13.82 20.10
N ASP A 251 -14.29 -14.13 20.19
CA ASP A 251 -13.65 -15.39 19.78
C ASP A 251 -13.67 -15.67 18.27
N HIS A 252 -13.90 -14.66 17.42
CA HIS A 252 -13.76 -14.83 15.98
C HIS A 252 -12.29 -15.02 15.61
N ALA A 253 -11.96 -16.09 14.90
CA ALA A 253 -10.57 -16.43 14.63
C ALA A 253 -9.93 -15.50 13.59
N LEU A 254 -8.73 -15.01 13.91
CA LEU A 254 -7.90 -14.15 13.10
C LEU A 254 -6.56 -14.86 12.81
N LEU A 255 -6.08 -14.78 11.57
CA LEU A 255 -4.71 -15.13 11.23
C LEU A 255 -3.93 -13.87 10.91
N VAL A 256 -3.07 -13.46 11.83
CA VAL A 256 -2.20 -12.30 11.61
C VAL A 256 -0.91 -12.81 10.99
N ARG A 257 -0.66 -12.45 9.74
CA ARG A 257 0.59 -12.76 9.02
C ARG A 257 1.35 -11.48 8.78
N GLN A 258 2.67 -11.52 8.94
CA GLN A 258 3.49 -10.50 8.33
C GLN A 258 3.30 -10.58 6.82
N ARG A 259 3.11 -9.44 6.16
CA ARG A 259 3.21 -9.40 4.71
C ARG A 259 4.62 -9.90 4.35
N PRO A 260 4.78 -10.87 3.42
CA PRO A 260 6.09 -11.43 3.11
C PRO A 260 7.08 -10.29 2.87
N SER A 261 8.13 -10.26 3.71
CA SER A 261 9.23 -9.33 3.52
C SER A 261 9.97 -9.81 2.27
N ASN A 262 9.81 -9.04 1.19
CA ASN A 262 10.29 -9.33 -0.15
C ASN A 262 9.61 -10.54 -0.81
N ALA A 263 8.58 -10.27 -1.62
CA ALA A 263 8.15 -11.26 -2.62
C ALA A 263 9.35 -11.62 -3.51
N ALA A 264 9.49 -12.91 -3.85
CA ALA A 264 10.70 -13.39 -4.52
C ALA A 264 10.91 -12.67 -5.85
N TRP A 265 12.17 -12.48 -6.26
CA TRP A 265 12.52 -11.81 -7.54
C TRP A 265 11.81 -12.46 -8.74
N SER A 266 11.42 -13.72 -8.67
CA SER A 266 10.69 -14.40 -9.76
C SER A 266 9.19 -14.08 -9.87
N GLU A 267 8.57 -13.49 -8.84
CA GLU A 267 7.12 -13.67 -8.67
C GLU A 267 6.23 -12.59 -9.29
N TYR A 268 6.70 -11.34 -9.52
CA TYR A 268 5.75 -10.27 -9.88
C TYR A 268 6.30 -9.00 -10.60
N PRO A 269 7.38 -9.04 -11.41
CA PRO A 269 7.91 -7.82 -12.05
C PRO A 269 6.87 -7.07 -12.91
N LEU A 270 6.04 -7.81 -13.67
CA LEU A 270 4.98 -7.23 -14.51
C LEU A 270 3.85 -6.60 -13.67
N GLU A 271 3.54 -7.18 -12.52
CA GLU A 271 2.50 -6.67 -11.63
C GLU A 271 2.98 -5.42 -10.89
N ALA A 272 4.23 -5.41 -10.42
CA ALA A 272 4.87 -4.21 -9.85
C ALA A 272 4.86 -3.06 -10.86
N LEU A 273 5.22 -3.32 -12.12
CA LEU A 273 5.15 -2.31 -13.17
C LEU A 273 3.70 -1.84 -13.40
N ARG A 274 2.76 -2.77 -13.59
CA ARG A 274 1.37 -2.43 -13.89
C ARG A 274 0.68 -1.65 -12.77
N GLN A 275 0.98 -1.94 -11.52
CA GLN A 275 0.33 -1.32 -10.37
C GLN A 275 0.99 0.00 -9.94
N HIS A 276 2.32 0.10 -10.03
CA HIS A 276 3.06 1.20 -9.39
C HIS A 276 3.80 2.13 -10.36
N TRP A 277 3.69 1.92 -11.69
CA TRP A 277 4.37 2.78 -12.69
C TRP A 277 4.21 4.31 -12.48
N PRO A 278 3.07 4.86 -12.00
CA PRO A 278 2.97 6.30 -11.80
C PRO A 278 3.99 6.80 -10.76
N ARG A 279 4.29 5.99 -9.73
CA ARG A 279 5.26 6.34 -8.68
C ARG A 279 6.68 6.35 -9.22
N TYR A 280 7.01 5.43 -10.12
CA TYR A 280 8.33 5.38 -10.75
C TYR A 280 8.56 6.64 -11.61
N LEU A 281 7.55 7.04 -12.39
CA LEU A 281 7.62 8.28 -13.15
C LEU A 281 7.72 9.52 -12.26
N MET A 282 7.02 9.55 -11.12
CA MET A 282 7.15 10.64 -10.15
C MET A 282 8.59 10.77 -9.64
N GLU A 283 9.23 9.67 -9.25
CA GLU A 283 10.62 9.66 -8.78
C GLU A 283 11.62 10.12 -9.84
N GLY A 284 11.45 9.63 -11.07
CA GLY A 284 12.24 10.09 -12.21
C GLY A 284 12.04 11.58 -12.50
N ALA A 285 10.78 12.03 -12.55
CA ALA A 285 10.46 13.43 -12.79
C ALA A 285 10.97 14.35 -11.69
N GLN A 286 10.91 13.94 -10.42
CA GLN A 286 11.47 14.68 -9.29
C GLN A 286 12.98 14.86 -9.44
N LEU A 287 13.73 13.80 -9.76
CA LEU A 287 15.17 13.95 -10.02
C LEU A 287 15.44 14.81 -11.26
N GLY A 288 14.64 14.67 -12.31
CA GLY A 288 14.75 15.50 -13.51
C GLY A 288 14.56 16.99 -13.24
N ILE A 289 13.54 17.34 -12.45
CA ILE A 289 13.29 18.72 -12.00
C ILE A 289 14.45 19.22 -11.15
N PHE A 290 14.94 18.40 -10.21
CA PHE A 290 16.11 18.72 -9.39
C PHE A 290 17.33 19.04 -10.26
N MET A 291 17.64 18.20 -11.26
CA MET A 291 18.76 18.40 -12.17
C MET A 291 18.59 19.63 -13.06
N ALA A 292 17.38 19.90 -13.55
CA ALA A 292 17.07 21.09 -14.34
C ALA A 292 17.29 22.37 -13.53
N VAL A 293 16.77 22.42 -12.30
CA VAL A 293 16.97 23.57 -11.40
C VAL A 293 18.44 23.74 -11.07
N ALA A 294 19.17 22.65 -10.77
CA ALA A 294 20.61 22.71 -10.52
C ALA A 294 21.38 23.30 -11.71
N LEU A 295 21.03 22.92 -12.94
CA LEU A 295 21.68 23.46 -14.12
C LEU A 295 21.36 24.95 -14.33
N PHE A 296 20.11 25.37 -14.14
CA PHE A 296 19.75 26.79 -14.25
C PHE A 296 20.43 27.64 -13.17
N LEU A 297 20.54 27.14 -11.94
CA LEU A 297 21.30 27.79 -10.88
C LEU A 297 22.79 27.86 -11.22
N ALA A 298 23.38 26.80 -11.78
CA ALA A 298 24.77 26.81 -12.22
C ALA A 298 25.00 27.82 -13.36
N LEU A 299 24.09 27.89 -14.33
CA LEU A 299 24.14 28.89 -15.40
C LEU A 299 23.99 30.32 -14.85
N ALA A 300 23.14 30.53 -13.86
CA ALA A 300 22.96 31.85 -13.25
C ALA A 300 24.18 32.25 -12.40
N LEU A 301 24.71 31.34 -11.57
CA LEU A 301 25.69 31.67 -10.54
C LEU A 301 27.14 31.38 -10.94
N GLU A 302 27.42 30.37 -11.75
CA GLU A 302 28.80 29.98 -12.08
C GLU A 302 29.22 30.30 -13.51
N TYR A 303 28.29 30.57 -14.43
CA TYR A 303 28.67 30.97 -15.79
C TYR A 303 29.29 32.38 -15.79
N PRO A 304 30.53 32.58 -16.27
CA PRO A 304 31.22 33.88 -16.15
C PRO A 304 30.53 35.06 -16.86
N LYS A 305 29.72 34.78 -17.89
CA LYS A 305 28.96 35.80 -18.62
C LYS A 305 27.59 36.10 -18.02
N SER A 306 27.18 35.38 -16.97
CA SER A 306 25.94 35.67 -16.26
C SER A 306 26.07 36.96 -15.45
N ARG A 307 25.03 37.79 -15.49
CA ARG A 307 24.95 39.03 -14.68
C ARG A 307 25.04 38.74 -13.18
N LEU A 308 24.45 37.63 -12.73
CA LEU A 308 24.43 37.27 -11.32
C LEU A 308 25.80 36.78 -10.84
N HIS A 309 26.55 36.06 -11.68
CA HIS A 309 27.95 35.72 -11.42
C HIS A 309 28.82 36.97 -11.27
N GLN A 310 28.67 37.93 -12.19
CA GLN A 310 29.44 39.18 -12.19
C GLN A 310 29.10 40.08 -11.00
N ALA A 311 27.84 40.12 -10.58
CA ALA A 311 27.40 40.88 -9.41
C ALA A 311 27.92 40.28 -8.08
N ILE A 312 28.18 38.97 -8.04
CA ILE A 312 28.56 38.26 -6.81
C ILE A 312 29.97 37.70 -6.93
N ALA A 313 30.95 38.54 -6.59
CA ALA A 313 32.36 38.18 -6.70
C ALA A 313 32.78 37.01 -5.79
N ARG A 314 32.18 36.89 -4.59
CA ARG A 314 32.58 35.91 -3.57
C ARG A 314 32.05 34.49 -3.89
N PRO A 315 32.91 33.49 -4.15
CA PRO A 315 32.47 32.14 -4.52
C PRO A 315 31.63 31.45 -3.44
N ILE A 316 31.95 31.68 -2.16
CA ILE A 316 31.18 31.10 -1.05
C ILE A 316 29.75 31.62 -0.99
N LEU A 317 29.53 32.90 -1.32
CA LEU A 317 28.19 33.49 -1.36
C LEU A 317 27.38 32.94 -2.53
N ARG A 318 28.01 32.71 -3.69
CA ARG A 318 27.36 32.05 -4.83
C ARG A 318 26.95 30.63 -4.50
N ARG A 319 27.84 29.84 -3.88
CA ARG A 319 27.52 28.49 -3.41
C ARG A 319 26.40 28.49 -2.35
N PHE A 320 26.39 29.46 -1.45
CA PHE A 320 25.31 29.59 -0.47
C PHE A 320 23.95 29.85 -1.13
N LEU A 321 23.89 30.75 -2.12
CA LEU A 321 22.66 31.01 -2.88
C LEU A 321 22.24 29.82 -3.75
N PHE A 322 23.20 29.12 -4.35
CA PHE A 322 22.96 27.85 -5.03
C PHE A 322 22.34 26.85 -4.05
N GLY A 323 22.94 26.72 -2.86
CA GLY A 323 22.48 25.86 -1.78
C GLY A 323 21.04 26.17 -1.38
N ILE A 324 20.69 27.46 -1.19
CA ILE A 324 19.31 27.90 -0.91
C ILE A 324 18.35 27.44 -2.00
N GLY A 325 18.70 27.67 -3.27
CA GLY A 325 17.84 27.28 -4.39
C GLY A 325 17.58 25.77 -4.43
N ILE A 326 18.62 24.96 -4.22
CA ILE A 326 18.50 23.51 -4.15
C ILE A 326 17.74 23.04 -2.90
N GLY A 327 18.02 23.63 -1.74
CA GLY A 327 17.35 23.29 -0.48
C GLY A 327 15.85 23.53 -0.56
N ILE A 328 15.43 24.68 -1.08
CA ILE A 328 14.01 25.00 -1.33
C ILE A 328 13.41 24.01 -2.33
N THR A 329 14.13 23.68 -3.41
CA THR A 329 13.67 22.71 -4.41
C THR A 329 13.40 21.35 -3.76
N VAL A 330 14.32 20.84 -2.94
CA VAL A 330 14.13 19.56 -2.23
C VAL A 330 12.95 19.61 -1.28
N VAL A 331 12.78 20.69 -0.51
CA VAL A 331 11.60 20.89 0.36
C VAL A 331 10.31 20.80 -0.45
N ILE A 332 10.23 21.51 -1.58
CA ILE A 332 9.05 21.49 -2.46
C ILE A 332 8.81 20.08 -3.01
N LEU A 333 9.84 19.40 -3.51
CA LEU A 333 9.69 18.07 -4.09
C LEU A 333 9.23 17.05 -3.04
N ILE A 334 9.75 17.11 -1.81
CA ILE A 334 9.35 16.23 -0.70
C ILE A 334 7.88 16.45 -0.32
N TYR A 335 7.45 17.70 -0.12
CA TYR A 335 6.08 18.00 0.33
C TYR A 335 5.06 18.07 -0.81
N SER A 336 5.48 17.99 -2.06
CA SER A 336 4.60 17.93 -3.22
C SER A 336 3.65 16.73 -3.17
N SER A 337 2.55 16.80 -3.93
CA SER A 337 1.63 15.66 -4.09
C SER A 337 2.33 14.42 -4.64
N TRP A 338 3.35 14.61 -5.49
CA TRP A 338 4.18 13.52 -6.01
C TRP A 338 5.07 12.93 -4.92
N GLY A 339 5.75 13.78 -4.14
CA GLY A 339 6.60 13.33 -3.03
C GLY A 339 5.85 12.53 -1.98
N ARG A 340 4.64 12.96 -1.61
CA ARG A 340 3.76 12.19 -0.70
C ARG A 340 3.32 10.83 -1.26
N GLN A 341 3.23 10.68 -2.58
CA GLN A 341 2.79 9.43 -3.23
C GLN A 341 3.94 8.44 -3.50
N SER A 342 5.11 8.95 -3.89
CA SER A 342 6.26 8.13 -4.25
C SER A 342 7.21 7.86 -3.07
N GLY A 343 7.18 8.72 -2.05
CA GLY A 343 8.12 8.70 -0.92
C GLY A 343 9.30 9.67 -1.10
N ALA A 344 9.37 10.39 -2.23
CA ALA A 344 10.37 11.43 -2.51
C ALA A 344 11.82 10.99 -2.27
N GLN A 345 12.21 9.83 -2.79
CA GLN A 345 13.56 9.30 -2.59
C GLN A 345 14.53 9.97 -3.56
N PHE A 346 14.16 9.98 -4.85
CA PHE A 346 14.86 10.48 -6.03
C PHE A 346 16.38 10.26 -6.03
N ASN A 347 16.84 9.21 -5.35
CA ASN A 347 18.23 8.89 -5.08
C ASN A 347 18.40 7.37 -4.94
N PRO A 348 19.17 6.72 -5.82
CA PRO A 348 19.40 5.28 -5.75
C PRO A 348 20.01 4.80 -4.42
N ALA A 349 20.86 5.60 -3.78
CA ALA A 349 21.46 5.23 -2.50
C ALA A 349 20.42 5.20 -1.36
N VAL A 350 19.47 6.14 -1.38
CA VAL A 350 18.33 6.15 -0.44
C VAL A 350 17.39 4.98 -0.73
N THR A 351 17.10 4.70 -2.01
CA THR A 351 16.27 3.56 -2.42
C THR A 351 16.88 2.23 -1.96
N LEU A 352 18.19 2.05 -2.12
CA LEU A 352 18.90 0.86 -1.64
C LEU A 352 18.91 0.76 -0.10
N ALA A 353 19.08 1.87 0.60
CA ALA A 353 18.97 1.90 2.06
C ALA A 353 17.57 1.45 2.53
N LEU A 354 16.51 1.93 1.88
CA LEU A 354 15.13 1.49 2.17
C LEU A 354 14.89 0.03 1.81
N LEU A 355 15.54 -0.48 0.75
CA LEU A 355 15.45 -1.89 0.36
C LEU A 355 16.12 -2.78 1.40
N HIS A 356 17.29 -2.38 1.90
CA HIS A 356 18.01 -3.06 2.99
C HIS A 356 17.15 -3.12 4.27
N LEU A 357 16.46 -2.02 4.59
CA LEU A 357 15.50 -1.95 5.71
C LEU A 357 14.16 -2.65 5.44
N ARG A 358 13.99 -3.32 4.29
CA ARG A 358 12.74 -4.00 3.87
C ARG A 358 11.51 -3.07 3.86
N ARG A 359 11.73 -1.77 3.63
CA ARG A 359 10.67 -0.74 3.55
C ARG A 359 10.16 -0.53 2.12
N ILE A 360 10.91 -0.97 1.12
CA ILE A 360 10.51 -1.04 -0.29
C ILE A 360 10.78 -2.46 -0.79
N GLN A 361 9.96 -2.92 -1.74
CA GLN A 361 10.12 -4.25 -2.32
C GLN A 361 11.21 -4.24 -3.41
N PRO A 362 11.85 -5.39 -3.73
CA PRO A 362 12.98 -5.43 -4.67
C PRO A 362 12.65 -4.91 -6.08
N TRP A 363 11.52 -5.31 -6.66
CA TRP A 363 11.13 -4.83 -7.99
C TRP A 363 10.75 -3.35 -8.01
N ASP A 364 10.07 -2.87 -6.97
CA ASP A 364 9.79 -1.44 -6.82
C ASP A 364 11.10 -0.65 -6.72
N ALA A 365 12.06 -1.11 -5.92
CA ALA A 365 13.38 -0.50 -5.80
C ALA A 365 14.12 -0.46 -7.15
N PHE A 366 14.10 -1.57 -7.89
CA PHE A 366 14.69 -1.63 -9.23
C PHE A 366 14.09 -0.59 -10.18
N PHE A 367 12.76 -0.52 -10.28
CA PHE A 367 12.09 0.44 -11.16
C PHE A 367 12.25 1.90 -10.70
N TYR A 368 12.29 2.15 -9.39
CA TYR A 368 12.65 3.45 -8.83
C TYR A 368 14.04 3.88 -9.30
N ILE A 369 15.05 3.03 -9.13
CA ILE A 369 16.44 3.32 -9.50
C ILE A 369 16.54 3.59 -11.02
N VAL A 370 15.93 2.74 -11.85
CA VAL A 370 15.91 2.93 -13.31
C VAL A 370 15.24 4.25 -13.68
N ALA A 371 14.09 4.56 -13.11
CA ALA A 371 13.37 5.80 -13.39
C ALA A 371 14.14 7.03 -12.93
N GLN A 372 14.84 6.97 -11.79
CA GLN A 372 15.73 8.02 -11.31
C GLN A 372 16.85 8.29 -12.31
N PHE A 373 17.59 7.27 -12.77
CA PHE A 373 18.65 7.46 -13.77
C PHE A 373 18.12 8.10 -15.07
N ILE A 374 16.99 7.60 -15.59
CA ILE A 374 16.36 8.14 -16.81
C ILE A 374 15.91 9.59 -16.60
N GLY A 375 15.21 9.86 -15.50
CA GLY A 375 14.65 11.16 -15.19
C GLY A 375 15.73 12.23 -14.95
N GLY A 376 16.78 11.89 -14.20
CA GLY A 376 17.93 12.77 -14.00
C GLY A 376 18.61 13.13 -15.33
N TRP A 377 18.86 12.14 -16.18
CA TRP A 377 19.46 12.36 -17.50
C TRP A 377 18.58 13.24 -18.40
N LEU A 378 17.28 12.95 -18.51
CA LEU A 378 16.33 13.77 -19.26
C LEU A 378 16.27 15.21 -18.71
N GLY A 379 16.30 15.38 -17.39
CA GLY A 379 16.32 16.70 -16.76
C GLY A 379 17.50 17.56 -17.21
N VAL A 380 18.72 16.99 -17.22
CA VAL A 380 19.92 17.70 -17.71
C VAL A 380 19.82 18.01 -19.20
N VAL A 381 19.44 17.03 -20.02
CA VAL A 381 19.35 17.19 -21.48
C VAL A 381 18.35 18.28 -21.85
N LEU A 382 17.15 18.24 -21.29
CA LEU A 382 16.09 19.20 -21.59
C LEU A 382 16.43 20.60 -21.10
N ALA A 383 17.02 20.73 -19.90
CA ALA A 383 17.43 22.02 -19.36
C ALA A 383 18.63 22.63 -20.12
N ALA A 384 19.53 21.79 -20.63
CA ALA A 384 20.70 22.23 -21.39
C ALA A 384 20.38 22.62 -22.83
N ALA A 385 19.32 22.05 -23.44
CA ALA A 385 18.97 22.28 -24.85
C ALA A 385 18.96 23.77 -25.27
N PRO A 386 18.29 24.70 -24.55
CA PRO A 386 18.32 26.12 -24.90
C PRO A 386 19.65 26.84 -24.62
N PHE A 387 20.52 26.26 -23.78
CA PHE A 387 21.75 26.90 -23.29
C PHE A 387 23.02 26.08 -23.57
N CYS A 388 23.01 25.21 -24.59
CA CYS A 388 24.00 24.16 -24.79
C CYS A 388 25.47 24.63 -24.67
N ARG A 389 25.83 25.77 -25.29
CA ARG A 389 27.19 26.34 -25.19
C ARG A 389 27.55 26.84 -23.79
N ALA A 390 26.61 27.45 -23.08
CA ALA A 390 26.83 27.92 -21.72
C ALA A 390 26.88 26.75 -20.73
N SER A 391 26.03 25.73 -20.91
CA SER A 391 26.03 24.52 -20.11
C SER A 391 27.32 23.70 -20.25
N ALA A 392 27.93 23.70 -21.44
CA ALA A 392 29.21 23.05 -21.71
C ALA A 392 30.45 23.85 -21.25
N HIS A 393 30.27 25.08 -20.76
CA HIS A 393 31.39 25.88 -20.27
C HIS A 393 32.05 25.20 -19.06
N LYS A 394 33.38 25.24 -18.95
CA LYS A 394 34.15 24.52 -17.91
C LYS A 394 33.68 24.76 -16.47
N ASP A 395 33.16 25.94 -16.18
CA ASP A 395 32.72 26.36 -14.83
C ASP A 395 31.28 25.91 -14.52
N VAL A 396 30.49 25.53 -15.54
CA VAL A 396 29.13 25.00 -15.39
C VAL A 396 29.14 23.48 -15.59
N ASN A 397 29.77 23.02 -16.68
CA ASN A 397 30.01 21.64 -17.06
C ASN A 397 28.84 20.70 -16.78
N PHE A 398 27.63 21.09 -17.18
CA PHE A 398 26.39 20.35 -16.93
C PHE A 398 26.16 19.92 -15.47
N VAL A 399 26.76 20.62 -14.50
CA VAL A 399 26.74 20.32 -13.06
C VAL A 399 27.41 18.98 -12.69
N VAL A 400 28.45 18.59 -13.45
CA VAL A 400 29.26 17.40 -13.15
C VAL A 400 29.85 17.47 -11.74
N THR A 401 29.69 16.39 -10.98
CA THR A 401 30.42 16.15 -9.72
C THR A 401 31.78 15.58 -10.04
N ALA A 402 32.85 16.24 -9.58
CA ALA A 402 34.21 15.79 -9.73
C ALA A 402 35.03 16.08 -8.46
N PRO A 403 36.04 15.25 -8.14
CA PRO A 403 36.91 15.50 -7.00
C PRO A 403 37.55 16.88 -7.06
N GLY A 404 37.57 17.56 -5.91
CA GLY A 404 38.23 18.84 -5.71
C GLY A 404 39.76 18.74 -5.77
N LYS A 405 40.42 19.86 -5.45
CA LYS A 405 41.89 19.98 -5.52
C LYS A 405 42.62 19.05 -4.55
N GLN A 406 41.95 18.62 -3.49
CA GLN A 406 42.44 17.74 -2.44
C GLN A 406 42.53 16.27 -2.89
N GLY A 407 41.97 15.93 -4.06
CA GLY A 407 42.09 14.61 -4.67
C GLY A 407 40.95 13.65 -4.32
N VAL A 408 41.06 12.44 -4.86
CA VAL A 408 39.99 11.42 -4.84
C VAL A 408 39.67 10.94 -3.42
N ALA A 409 40.67 10.74 -2.57
CA ALA A 409 40.48 10.24 -1.21
C ALA A 409 39.69 11.23 -0.33
N ALA A 410 40.03 12.52 -0.43
CA ALA A 410 39.32 13.58 0.28
C ALA A 410 37.87 13.71 -0.20
N ALA A 411 37.63 13.62 -1.51
CA ALA A 411 36.29 13.62 -2.10
C ALA A 411 35.46 12.40 -1.64
N PHE A 412 36.06 11.21 -1.58
CA PHE A 412 35.40 10.00 -1.08
C PHE A 412 34.98 10.14 0.39
N ALA A 413 35.89 10.61 1.26
CA ALA A 413 35.60 10.81 2.68
C ALA A 413 34.51 11.86 2.89
N ALA A 414 34.54 12.94 2.10
CA ALA A 414 33.53 13.99 2.15
C ALA A 414 32.15 13.45 1.74
N GLU A 415 32.03 12.77 0.58
CA GLU A 415 30.78 12.14 0.11
C GLU A 415 30.23 11.11 1.10
N PHE A 416 31.10 10.29 1.70
CA PHE A 416 30.72 9.33 2.73
C PHE A 416 30.10 10.06 3.93
N LEU A 417 30.78 11.09 4.45
CA LEU A 417 30.35 11.83 5.62
C LEU A 417 29.00 12.52 5.40
N ILE A 418 28.83 13.26 4.30
CA ILE A 418 27.57 13.99 4.04
C ILE A 418 26.41 13.04 3.76
N SER A 419 26.67 11.89 3.13
CA SER A 419 25.67 10.85 2.88
C SER A 419 25.22 10.17 4.16
N PHE A 420 26.17 9.87 5.07
CA PHE A 420 25.89 9.31 6.38
C PHE A 420 25.03 10.27 7.21
N ILE A 421 25.47 11.53 7.33
CA ILE A 421 24.76 12.55 8.13
C ILE A 421 23.36 12.80 7.57
N LEU A 422 23.18 12.83 6.24
CA LEU A 422 21.86 13.02 5.65
C LEU A 422 20.89 11.93 6.09
N VAL A 423 21.22 10.65 5.89
CA VAL A 423 20.30 9.57 6.25
C VAL A 423 20.14 9.46 7.76
N ALA A 424 21.20 9.58 8.55
CA ALA A 424 21.11 9.56 10.01
C ALA A 424 20.18 10.66 10.55
N ALA A 425 20.33 11.90 10.09
CA ALA A 425 19.48 13.01 10.51
C ALA A 425 18.01 12.81 10.09
N LEU A 426 17.76 12.37 8.86
CA LEU A 426 16.41 12.12 8.37
C LEU A 426 15.73 10.98 9.14
N ARG A 427 16.48 9.96 9.54
CA ARG A 427 15.98 8.84 10.37
C ARG A 427 15.61 9.31 11.77
N LEU A 428 16.46 10.08 12.44
CA LEU A 428 16.17 10.66 13.76
C LEU A 428 14.91 11.54 13.74
N VAL A 429 14.75 12.35 12.68
CA VAL A 429 13.56 13.19 12.49
C VAL A 429 12.31 12.35 12.26
N TYR A 430 12.42 11.28 11.45
CA TYR A 430 11.28 10.42 11.12
C TYR A 430 10.77 9.60 12.32
N GLN A 431 11.66 9.22 13.23
CA GLN A 431 11.35 8.44 14.44
C GLN A 431 10.67 9.26 15.54
N ASN A 432 10.74 10.59 15.48
CA ASN A 432 10.13 11.48 16.46
C ASN A 432 8.89 12.17 15.88
N ASP A 433 7.71 11.87 16.42
CA ASP A 433 6.44 12.39 15.92
C ASP A 433 6.34 13.93 15.93
N LEU A 434 7.03 14.60 16.86
CA LEU A 434 7.10 16.07 16.91
C LEU A 434 8.01 16.65 15.83
N ALA A 435 9.05 15.91 15.43
CA ALA A 435 10.03 16.35 14.45
C ALA A 435 9.63 15.98 13.00
N LYS A 436 8.85 14.91 12.82
CA LYS A 436 8.45 14.35 11.53
C LYS A 436 7.86 15.37 10.54
N PRO A 437 7.04 16.37 10.94
CA PRO A 437 6.58 17.42 10.02
C PRO A 437 7.72 18.24 9.41
N TYR A 438 8.90 18.30 10.03
CA TYR A 438 10.07 19.06 9.59
C TYR A 438 11.04 18.30 8.68
N PHE A 439 10.73 17.04 8.33
CA PHE A 439 11.59 16.15 7.56
C PHE A 439 12.20 16.80 6.30
N GLY A 440 11.38 17.42 5.46
CA GLY A 440 11.85 18.05 4.22
C GLY A 440 12.70 19.29 4.48
N TYR A 441 12.39 20.07 5.52
CA TYR A 441 13.17 21.25 5.90
C TYR A 441 14.57 20.89 6.39
N VAL A 442 14.70 19.80 7.16
CA VAL A 442 16.01 19.29 7.60
C VAL A 442 16.83 18.82 6.39
N ALA A 443 16.23 18.09 5.45
CA ALA A 443 16.89 17.72 4.21
C ALA A 443 17.39 18.97 3.45
N GLY A 444 16.52 19.96 3.26
CA GLY A 444 16.85 21.20 2.56
C GLY A 444 17.99 21.98 3.24
N LEU A 445 17.95 22.10 4.57
CA LEU A 445 18.99 22.78 5.36
C LEU A 445 20.35 22.08 5.23
N LEU A 446 20.39 20.76 5.30
CA LEU A 446 21.62 19.99 5.11
C LEU A 446 22.19 20.22 3.71
N LEU A 447 21.37 20.22 2.67
CA LEU A 447 21.83 20.50 1.31
C LEU A 447 22.38 21.93 1.16
N ILE A 448 21.80 22.93 1.82
CA ILE A 448 22.34 24.29 1.85
C ILE A 448 23.76 24.27 2.43
N VAL A 449 23.96 23.60 3.56
CA VAL A 449 25.26 23.49 4.23
C VAL A 449 26.26 22.75 3.34
N TYR A 450 25.89 21.59 2.78
CA TYR A 450 26.78 20.78 1.96
C TYR A 450 27.21 21.50 0.68
N ILE A 451 26.29 22.16 -0.02
CA ILE A 451 26.65 22.91 -1.23
C ILE A 451 27.57 24.09 -0.90
N THR A 452 27.36 24.74 0.25
CA THR A 452 28.18 25.90 0.66
C THR A 452 29.62 25.51 0.99
N PHE A 453 29.79 24.44 1.76
CA PHE A 453 31.07 24.09 2.40
C PHE A 453 31.73 22.83 1.85
N GLU A 454 30.95 21.82 1.48
CA GLU A 454 31.46 20.52 1.06
C GLU A 454 31.71 20.43 -0.45
N ALA A 455 30.89 21.10 -1.28
CA ALA A 455 31.03 21.07 -2.73
C ALA A 455 32.46 21.34 -3.28
N PRO A 456 33.32 22.19 -2.69
CA PRO A 456 34.71 22.35 -3.13
C PRO A 456 35.59 21.09 -3.01
N TRP A 457 35.20 20.11 -2.19
CA TRP A 457 35.94 18.88 -1.91
C TRP A 457 35.56 17.75 -2.86
N SER A 458 34.25 17.53 -3.09
CA SER A 458 33.75 16.41 -3.89
C SER A 458 32.87 16.82 -5.08
N GLY A 459 32.41 18.07 -5.14
CA GLY A 459 31.36 18.51 -6.06
C GLY A 459 29.93 18.28 -5.56
N MET A 460 29.75 17.69 -4.37
CA MET A 460 28.48 17.44 -3.68
C MET A 460 27.48 16.67 -4.56
N SER A 461 27.54 15.34 -4.48
CA SER A 461 26.63 14.42 -5.16
C SER A 461 25.55 13.86 -4.25
N LEU A 462 25.94 13.05 -3.25
CA LEU A 462 25.06 12.16 -2.46
C LEU A 462 24.30 11.09 -3.25
N ASN A 463 24.32 11.14 -4.58
CA ASN A 463 23.30 10.53 -5.41
C ASN A 463 23.91 9.99 -6.72
N PRO A 464 24.00 8.66 -6.87
CA PRO A 464 24.56 8.04 -8.06
C PRO A 464 23.86 8.49 -9.36
N ALA A 465 22.53 8.61 -9.36
CA ALA A 465 21.77 9.02 -10.55
C ALA A 465 22.03 10.48 -10.93
N ARG A 466 22.17 11.37 -9.95
CA ARG A 466 22.56 12.78 -10.17
C ARG A 466 23.95 12.88 -10.81
N SER A 467 24.93 12.12 -10.30
CA SER A 467 26.30 12.12 -10.86
C SER A 467 26.32 11.59 -12.30
N VAL A 468 25.61 10.49 -12.57
CA VAL A 468 25.55 9.91 -13.91
C VAL A 468 24.82 10.81 -14.90
N ALA A 469 23.72 11.46 -14.50
CA ALA A 469 22.95 12.36 -15.35
C ALA A 469 23.83 13.43 -16.00
N SER A 470 24.65 14.12 -15.21
CA SER A 470 25.60 15.12 -15.70
C SER A 470 26.78 14.50 -16.45
N ALA A 471 27.34 13.40 -15.95
CA ALA A 471 28.49 12.72 -16.55
C ALA A 471 28.21 12.22 -17.97
N MET A 472 27.01 11.68 -18.22
CA MET A 472 26.59 11.22 -19.54
C MET A 472 26.58 12.34 -20.58
N VAL A 473 26.06 13.51 -20.22
CA VAL A 473 25.96 14.66 -21.12
C VAL A 473 27.32 15.31 -21.34
N ALA A 474 28.10 15.47 -20.25
CA ALA A 474 29.44 16.06 -20.31
C ALA A 474 30.53 15.12 -20.85
N ARG A 475 30.22 13.82 -21.00
CA ARG A 475 31.19 12.74 -21.30
C ARG A 475 32.38 12.71 -20.32
N SER A 476 32.12 13.03 -19.06
CA SER A 476 33.15 13.09 -18.01
C SER A 476 32.90 12.03 -16.94
N TRP A 477 33.74 11.01 -16.91
CA TRP A 477 33.62 9.85 -16.01
C TRP A 477 34.69 9.82 -14.90
N LYS A 478 35.40 10.94 -14.72
CA LYS A 478 36.55 11.02 -13.79
C LYS A 478 36.13 10.67 -12.37
N ALA A 479 36.71 9.59 -11.84
CA ALA A 479 36.45 9.07 -10.49
C ALA A 479 34.95 8.81 -10.18
N ILE A 480 34.11 8.56 -11.19
CA ILE A 480 32.66 8.43 -11.02
C ILE A 480 32.26 7.37 -9.96
N TRP A 481 33.08 6.33 -9.81
CA TRP A 481 32.85 5.23 -8.86
C TRP A 481 32.72 5.70 -7.40
N ILE A 482 33.37 6.80 -7.00
CA ILE A 482 33.28 7.27 -5.60
C ILE A 482 31.85 7.73 -5.27
N TYR A 483 31.14 8.30 -6.24
CA TYR A 483 29.76 8.77 -6.09
C TYR A 483 28.73 7.62 -6.11
N PHE A 484 29.19 6.39 -6.29
CA PHE A 484 28.42 5.17 -6.05
C PHE A 484 28.80 4.59 -4.70
N VAL A 485 30.07 4.25 -4.52
CA VAL A 485 30.55 3.48 -3.37
C VAL A 485 30.37 4.27 -2.06
N ALA A 486 30.78 5.54 -2.02
CA ALA A 486 30.76 6.31 -0.78
C ALA A 486 29.31 6.58 -0.31
N PRO A 487 28.39 7.10 -1.16
CA PRO A 487 27.01 7.33 -0.76
C PRO A 487 26.26 6.04 -0.39
N ILE A 488 26.40 4.97 -1.17
CA ILE A 488 25.70 3.70 -0.88
C ILE A 488 26.19 3.12 0.45
N ALA A 489 27.50 3.03 0.66
CA ALA A 489 28.05 2.48 1.91
C ALA A 489 27.64 3.31 3.14
N ALA A 490 27.72 4.63 3.03
CA ALA A 490 27.36 5.54 4.12
C ALA A 490 25.86 5.49 4.46
N MET A 491 24.99 5.51 3.46
CA MET A 491 23.55 5.49 3.67
C MET A 491 23.05 4.14 4.19
N LEU A 492 23.65 3.02 3.75
CA LEU A 492 23.38 1.70 4.33
C LEU A 492 23.82 1.63 5.79
N LEU A 493 25.03 2.11 6.11
CA LEU A 493 25.52 2.14 7.49
C LEU A 493 24.64 3.01 8.39
N ALA A 494 24.26 4.20 7.94
CA ALA A 494 23.35 5.09 8.67
C ALA A 494 21.96 4.46 8.84
N ALA A 495 21.43 3.79 7.82
CA ALA A 495 20.17 3.08 7.92
C ALA A 495 20.21 1.96 8.98
N GLU A 496 21.31 1.22 9.06
CA GLU A 496 21.51 0.15 10.05
C GLU A 496 21.68 0.66 11.48
N LEU A 497 22.46 1.72 11.68
CA LEU A 497 22.71 2.27 13.02
C LEU A 497 21.50 3.02 13.60
N PHE A 498 20.59 3.50 12.75
CA PHE A 498 19.42 4.29 13.14
C PHE A 498 18.10 3.61 12.68
N GLN A 499 17.97 2.29 12.87
CA GLN A 499 16.76 1.51 12.54
C GLN A 499 15.53 1.83 13.38
#